data_AF-A0A378QMW5-F1
#
_entry.id   AF-A0A378QMW5-F1
#
_cell.length_a   1.000
_cell.length_b   1.000
_cell.length_c   1.000
_cell.angle_alpha   90.00
_cell.angle_beta   90.00
_cell.angle_gamma   90.00
#
_symmetry.space_group_name_H-M   'P 1'
#
loop_
_entity.id
_entity.type
_entity.pdbx_description
1 polymer ?
#
loop_
_entity_poly.entity_id
_entity_poly.type
_entity_poly.pdbx_seq_one_letter_code
_entity_poly.pdbx_strand_id
1 'polypeptide(L)'
;MGGPNNGIRIEGDAGKINGLTNKTFDPNNIVSGQAATEDQLQQAAAAATTKLEDGTATTVSSTPNADGSTTYKVNAQTDGTTLTVNDDNQLTAKTSGISAGNDGRVTTNEGDDPNSLVTAGNVTNAINNAGFNLQTNGDTASLVKNGDTVQLLDGQNIAITREGNNITVATKPNVVFDSVKAGNTTINQDGIDNGGNKITNVAAGTADTDAVNVSQLQTAQAKATTKLEDGTATTVSSTPNADGSTTYKVNAQTDGTTLTVNDNNQLTAQTSGIRAGDNGRVNINEGDDPNSLVTAGNVTNAINNAGFNLQTNGDEASLVKNGDTVQLLDGQNIAITREGNNITVATTKDLVADSLTTGDTVINNSGVAINNGNNAQPVTLTKDGLNNGGNKITNVAAGTADTDAVNVSQLQTAQAKATTKLEDGTATTVETTTNEDGSTTYKVNAQTDGTTLTVNGDNQLTAKTSGISAGNDGRVTPTKATIQTAL
;
A
#
# COMPACT_ATOMS: atom_id res chain seq x y z
N MET A 1 93.25 -123.99 -137.70
CA MET A 1 91.78 -123.85 -137.83
C MET A 1 91.38 -122.73 -136.87
N GLY A 2 91.04 -121.52 -137.30
CA GLY A 2 89.80 -121.13 -138.01
C GLY A 2 88.69 -120.87 -136.95
N GLY A 3 88.07 -119.70 -136.79
CA GLY A 3 87.89 -118.54 -137.70
C GLY A 3 87.64 -117.19 -136.99
N PRO A 4 87.18 -116.15 -137.72
CA PRO A 4 87.60 -114.75 -137.58
C PRO A 4 86.79 -113.93 -136.57
N ASN A 5 87.39 -112.82 -136.11
CA ASN A 5 86.89 -111.78 -135.19
C ASN A 5 87.04 -112.09 -133.70
N ASN A 6 88.25 -111.90 -133.15
CA ASN A 6 88.51 -111.24 -131.85
C ASN A 6 89.96 -111.48 -131.40
N GLY A 7 90.92 -110.79 -132.03
CA GLY A 7 92.30 -110.71 -131.54
C GLY A 7 92.57 -109.32 -130.95
N ILE A 8 93.08 -109.25 -129.72
CA ILE A 8 93.63 -108.02 -129.10
C ILE A 8 94.65 -107.41 -130.07
N ARG A 9 94.60 -106.08 -130.30
CA ARG A 9 95.55 -105.39 -131.17
C ARG A 9 96.56 -104.62 -130.32
N ILE A 10 97.77 -105.19 -130.23
CA ILE A 10 98.91 -104.52 -129.62
C ILE A 10 99.63 -103.74 -130.71
N GLU A 11 99.58 -102.41 -130.62
CA GLU A 11 100.24 -101.49 -131.57
C GLU A 11 101.48 -100.90 -130.89
N GLY A 12 102.59 -101.63 -130.98
CA GLY A 12 103.85 -101.25 -130.35
C GLY A 12 104.32 -99.84 -130.74
N ASP A 13 104.12 -99.46 -131.99
CA ASP A 13 104.59 -98.19 -132.55
C ASP A 13 103.82 -96.97 -132.01
N ALA A 14 102.60 -97.17 -131.51
CA ALA A 14 101.75 -96.10 -130.97
C ALA A 14 101.72 -96.07 -129.42
N GLY A 15 102.36 -97.05 -128.76
CA GLY A 15 102.28 -97.21 -127.30
C GLY A 15 100.87 -97.49 -126.78
N LYS A 16 99.97 -97.99 -127.63
CA LYS A 16 98.55 -98.21 -127.31
C LYS A 16 98.20 -99.69 -127.33
N ILE A 17 97.39 -100.10 -126.36
CA ILE A 17 96.73 -101.40 -126.36
C ILE A 17 95.25 -101.16 -126.69
N ASN A 18 94.85 -101.61 -127.87
CA ASN A 18 93.49 -101.41 -128.40
C ASN A 18 92.72 -102.74 -128.43
N GLY A 19 91.39 -102.64 -128.45
CA GLY A 19 90.50 -103.80 -128.46
C GLY A 19 90.18 -104.37 -127.06
N LEU A 20 90.54 -103.67 -125.98
CA LEU A 20 90.10 -104.00 -124.63
C LEU A 20 88.61 -103.67 -124.45
N THR A 21 87.86 -104.62 -123.90
CA THR A 21 86.39 -104.52 -123.74
C THR A 21 85.94 -104.03 -122.37
N ASN A 22 86.84 -103.91 -121.39
CA ASN A 22 86.55 -103.37 -120.06
C ASN A 22 86.44 -101.83 -120.09
N LYS A 23 85.34 -101.32 -120.65
CA LYS A 23 85.09 -99.87 -120.77
C LYS A 23 84.32 -99.26 -119.59
N THR A 24 83.90 -100.08 -118.64
CA THR A 24 83.07 -99.65 -117.50
C THR A 24 83.80 -99.90 -116.19
N PHE A 25 83.87 -98.90 -115.33
CA PHE A 25 84.44 -99.05 -113.99
C PHE A 25 83.30 -99.35 -113.02
N ASP A 26 83.26 -100.59 -112.53
CA ASP A 26 82.41 -100.94 -111.39
C ASP A 26 83.27 -100.84 -110.12
N PRO A 27 83.11 -99.80 -109.29
CA PRO A 27 83.88 -99.65 -108.05
C PRO A 27 83.64 -100.80 -107.06
N ASN A 28 82.56 -101.58 -107.21
CA ASN A 28 82.26 -102.71 -106.34
C ASN A 28 82.85 -104.05 -106.84
N ASN A 29 83.29 -104.15 -108.10
CA ASN A 29 83.84 -105.38 -108.69
C ASN A 29 85.12 -105.10 -109.48
N ILE A 30 86.20 -104.81 -108.75
CA ILE A 30 87.50 -104.55 -109.36
C ILE A 30 88.23 -105.87 -109.61
N VAL A 31 88.53 -106.17 -110.89
CA VAL A 31 89.30 -107.36 -111.26
C VAL A 31 90.79 -107.03 -111.27
N SER A 32 91.54 -107.66 -110.38
CA SER A 32 92.98 -107.42 -110.21
C SER A 32 93.83 -108.01 -111.34
N GLY A 33 94.93 -107.33 -111.67
CA GLY A 33 95.89 -107.74 -112.70
C GLY A 33 95.51 -107.37 -114.15
N GLN A 34 94.34 -106.77 -114.37
CA GLN A 34 93.92 -106.26 -115.67
C GLN A 34 94.27 -104.78 -115.82
N ALA A 35 94.70 -104.38 -117.03
CA ALA A 35 94.89 -102.96 -117.35
C ALA A 35 93.54 -102.25 -117.38
N ALA A 36 93.43 -101.12 -116.69
CA ALA A 36 92.25 -100.26 -116.78
C ALA A 36 92.26 -99.46 -118.08
N THR A 37 91.09 -99.25 -118.69
CA THR A 37 90.95 -98.33 -119.82
C THR A 37 90.81 -96.89 -119.34
N GLU A 38 91.11 -95.91 -120.19
CA GLU A 38 90.89 -94.48 -119.88
C GLU A 38 89.44 -94.20 -119.47
N ASP A 39 88.47 -94.89 -120.10
CA ASP A 39 87.05 -94.82 -119.74
C ASP A 39 86.79 -95.20 -118.28
N GLN A 40 87.53 -96.18 -117.75
CA GLN A 40 87.42 -96.61 -116.36
C GLN A 40 88.03 -95.59 -115.39
N LEU A 41 89.18 -95.01 -115.73
CA LEU A 41 89.85 -94.02 -114.88
C LEU A 41 89.05 -92.71 -114.79
N GLN A 42 88.43 -92.28 -115.89
CA GLN A 42 87.53 -91.12 -115.91
C GLN A 42 86.31 -91.33 -114.99
N GLN A 43 85.71 -92.53 -115.04
CA GLN A 43 84.58 -92.87 -114.15
C GLN A 43 85.00 -92.91 -112.67
N ALA A 44 86.18 -93.44 -112.35
CA ALA A 44 86.70 -93.47 -110.98
C ALA A 44 86.93 -92.06 -110.42
N ALA A 45 87.50 -91.14 -111.21
CA ALA A 45 87.70 -89.75 -110.80
C ALA A 45 86.36 -88.99 -110.65
N ALA A 46 85.40 -89.23 -111.54
CA ALA A 46 84.06 -88.64 -111.45
C ALA A 46 83.25 -89.17 -110.26
N ALA A 47 83.51 -90.40 -109.80
CA ALA A 47 82.84 -91.00 -108.66
C ALA A 47 83.34 -90.47 -107.29
N ALA A 48 84.53 -89.86 -107.24
CA ALA A 48 85.06 -89.24 -106.02
C ALA A 48 84.37 -87.90 -105.75
N THR A 49 83.25 -87.93 -105.02
CA THR A 49 82.50 -86.72 -104.63
C THR A 49 82.42 -86.58 -103.12
N THR A 50 82.61 -85.36 -102.60
CA THR A 50 82.31 -84.99 -101.21
C THR A 50 81.13 -84.02 -101.22
N LYS A 51 80.11 -84.29 -100.42
CA LYS A 51 78.90 -83.48 -100.33
C LYS A 51 78.76 -82.91 -98.93
N LEU A 52 78.78 -81.59 -98.83
CA LEU A 52 78.39 -80.83 -97.64
C LEU A 52 77.23 -79.92 -98.04
N GLU A 53 76.22 -79.83 -97.19
CA GLU A 53 75.03 -78.99 -97.38
C GLU A 53 74.90 -78.03 -96.20
N ASP A 54 74.24 -76.90 -96.42
CA ASP A 54 73.87 -76.00 -95.35
C ASP A 54 72.95 -76.71 -94.35
N GLY A 55 73.25 -76.53 -93.07
CA GLY A 55 72.37 -76.91 -91.97
C GLY A 55 71.52 -75.72 -91.54
N THR A 56 70.45 -75.96 -90.77
CA THR A 56 69.55 -74.88 -90.31
C THR A 56 70.25 -73.78 -89.48
N ALA A 57 71.39 -74.08 -88.87
CA ALA A 57 72.16 -73.14 -88.04
C ALA A 57 73.59 -72.89 -88.56
N THR A 58 73.96 -73.48 -89.71
CA THR A 58 75.32 -73.37 -90.25
C THR A 58 75.28 -73.26 -91.77
N THR A 59 76.05 -72.32 -92.32
CA THR A 59 76.26 -72.22 -93.76
C THR A 59 77.61 -72.80 -94.13
N VAL A 60 77.65 -73.50 -95.26
CA VAL A 60 78.83 -74.06 -95.88
C VAL A 60 79.09 -73.30 -97.16
N SER A 61 80.22 -72.58 -97.21
CA SER A 61 80.73 -72.03 -98.46
C SER A 61 81.88 -72.88 -98.99
N SER A 62 81.95 -73.03 -100.30
CA SER A 62 83.03 -73.76 -100.97
C SER A 62 83.83 -72.82 -101.85
N THR A 63 85.14 -73.04 -101.94
CA THR A 63 86.03 -72.31 -102.85
C THR A 63 86.90 -73.33 -103.58
N PRO A 64 86.80 -73.43 -104.92
CA PRO A 64 87.68 -74.28 -105.70
C PRO A 64 89.13 -73.80 -105.59
N ASN A 65 90.04 -74.73 -105.35
CA ASN A 65 91.48 -74.47 -105.30
C ASN A 65 92.09 -74.73 -106.68
N ALA A 66 93.25 -74.12 -106.97
CA ALA A 66 93.92 -74.25 -108.26
C ALA A 66 94.42 -75.67 -108.58
N ASP A 67 94.62 -76.51 -107.56
CA ASP A 67 95.05 -77.92 -107.67
C ASP A 67 93.89 -78.89 -107.96
N GLY A 68 92.68 -78.37 -108.16
CA GLY A 68 91.49 -79.16 -108.40
C GLY A 68 90.76 -79.64 -107.13
N SER A 69 91.29 -79.37 -105.94
CA SER A 69 90.58 -79.62 -104.67
C SER A 69 89.59 -78.50 -104.33
N THR A 70 88.74 -78.69 -103.32
CA THR A 70 87.79 -77.66 -102.84
C THR A 70 87.95 -77.47 -101.33
N THR A 71 88.10 -76.22 -100.90
CA THR A 71 88.05 -75.86 -99.47
C THR A 71 86.61 -75.56 -99.08
N TYR A 72 86.12 -76.17 -98.00
CA TYR A 72 84.80 -75.90 -97.42
C TYR A 72 84.95 -75.14 -96.10
N LYS A 73 84.28 -73.98 -95.96
CA LYS A 73 84.20 -73.23 -94.71
C LYS A 73 82.79 -73.34 -94.15
N VAL A 74 82.67 -73.85 -92.92
CA VAL A 74 81.39 -73.95 -92.20
C VAL A 74 81.33 -72.84 -91.15
N ASN A 75 80.35 -71.94 -91.26
CA ASN A 75 80.12 -70.86 -90.31
C ASN A 75 78.78 -71.05 -89.59
N ALA A 76 78.70 -70.66 -88.32
CA ALA A 76 77.43 -70.55 -87.63
C ALA A 76 76.64 -69.35 -88.17
N GLN A 77 75.33 -69.51 -88.35
CA GLN A 77 74.41 -68.41 -88.59
C GLN A 77 74.02 -67.76 -87.25
N THR A 78 74.07 -66.43 -87.17
CA THR A 78 73.69 -65.69 -85.97
C THR A 78 72.69 -64.59 -86.32
N ASP A 79 71.83 -64.21 -85.39
CA ASP A 79 70.87 -63.11 -85.57
C ASP A 79 71.52 -61.72 -85.40
N GLY A 80 72.73 -61.65 -84.82
CA GLY A 80 73.44 -60.39 -84.55
C GLY A 80 72.93 -59.62 -83.31
N THR A 81 71.83 -60.09 -82.71
CA THR A 81 71.14 -59.44 -81.58
C THR A 81 71.34 -60.24 -80.29
N THR A 82 71.18 -61.57 -80.32
CA THR A 82 71.38 -62.43 -79.15
C THR A 82 72.72 -63.17 -79.20
N LEU A 83 73.17 -63.53 -80.40
CA LEU A 83 74.45 -64.19 -80.66
C LEU A 83 75.21 -63.44 -81.75
N THR A 84 76.53 -63.37 -81.61
CA THR A 84 77.43 -62.86 -82.65
C THR A 84 78.64 -63.78 -82.77
N VAL A 85 79.38 -63.65 -83.87
CA VAL A 85 80.73 -64.19 -83.97
C VAL A 85 81.70 -63.07 -83.64
N ASN A 86 82.62 -63.28 -82.71
CA ASN A 86 83.64 -62.29 -82.36
C ASN A 86 84.81 -62.31 -83.36
N ASP A 87 85.75 -61.37 -83.20
CA ASP A 87 86.90 -61.24 -84.10
C ASP A 87 87.83 -62.48 -84.09
N ASP A 88 87.74 -63.32 -83.05
CA ASP A 88 88.45 -64.60 -82.91
C ASP A 88 87.69 -65.80 -83.52
N ASN A 89 86.63 -65.55 -84.29
CA ASN A 89 85.74 -66.57 -84.88
C ASN A 89 85.02 -67.47 -83.86
N GLN A 90 84.78 -67.01 -82.63
CA GLN A 90 83.99 -67.71 -81.62
C GLN A 90 82.55 -67.20 -81.56
N LEU A 91 81.61 -68.10 -81.30
CA LEU A 91 80.22 -67.74 -81.02
C LEU A 91 80.11 -67.16 -79.61
N THR A 92 79.62 -65.93 -79.48
CA THR A 92 79.45 -65.24 -78.20
C THR A 92 78.02 -64.73 -78.02
N ALA A 93 77.53 -64.72 -76.78
CA ALA A 93 76.26 -64.12 -76.43
C ALA A 93 76.41 -62.60 -76.31
N LYS A 94 75.51 -61.86 -76.95
CA LYS A 94 75.43 -60.42 -76.81
C LYS A 94 74.49 -60.08 -75.66
N THR A 95 75.04 -59.52 -74.59
CA THR A 95 74.26 -59.15 -73.41
C THR A 95 74.19 -57.65 -73.23
N SER A 96 73.05 -57.16 -72.77
CA SER A 96 72.80 -55.76 -72.42
C SER A 96 72.53 -55.60 -70.92
N GLY A 97 72.61 -54.34 -70.46
CA GLY A 97 72.30 -53.95 -69.11
C GLY A 97 70.83 -53.54 -68.94
N ILE A 98 70.30 -53.83 -67.76
CA ILE A 98 69.04 -53.26 -67.28
C ILE A 98 69.29 -52.63 -65.91
N SER A 99 68.58 -51.55 -65.61
CA SER A 99 68.73 -50.82 -64.36
C SER A 99 67.38 -50.31 -63.86
N ALA A 100 67.28 -50.05 -62.55
CA ALA A 100 66.12 -49.42 -61.96
C ALA A 100 66.31 -47.90 -61.94
N GLY A 101 65.35 -47.15 -62.48
CA GLY A 101 65.31 -45.69 -62.43
C GLY A 101 64.87 -45.16 -61.07
N ASN A 102 65.05 -43.85 -60.85
CA ASN A 102 64.63 -43.15 -59.62
C ASN A 102 63.10 -43.10 -59.43
N ASP A 103 62.33 -43.47 -60.46
CA ASP A 103 60.88 -43.64 -60.41
C ASP A 103 60.46 -45.07 -59.98
N GLY A 104 61.43 -45.93 -59.67
CA GLY A 104 61.24 -47.31 -59.25
C GLY A 104 61.05 -48.30 -60.39
N ARG A 105 61.05 -47.86 -61.66
CA ARG A 105 60.83 -48.74 -62.82
C ARG A 105 62.15 -49.34 -63.33
N VAL A 106 62.09 -50.58 -63.81
CA VAL A 106 63.22 -51.18 -64.54
C VAL A 106 63.16 -50.80 -66.01
N THR A 107 64.27 -50.32 -66.55
CA THR A 107 64.43 -49.99 -67.97
C THR A 107 65.69 -50.65 -68.53
N THR A 108 65.72 -50.84 -69.85
CA THR A 108 66.97 -51.09 -70.57
C THR A 108 67.87 -49.87 -70.45
N ASN A 109 69.18 -50.10 -70.34
CA ASN A 109 70.12 -48.97 -70.31
C ASN A 109 70.08 -48.22 -71.65
N GLU A 110 70.35 -46.92 -71.60
CA GLU A 110 70.36 -46.09 -72.80
C GLU A 110 71.41 -46.58 -73.80
N GLY A 111 71.01 -46.82 -75.04
CA GLY A 111 71.88 -47.32 -76.12
C GLY A 111 71.94 -48.85 -76.26
N ASP A 112 71.37 -49.61 -75.33
CA ASP A 112 71.24 -51.07 -75.44
C ASP A 112 70.06 -51.46 -76.34
N ASP A 113 70.19 -52.57 -77.10
CA ASP A 113 69.09 -53.12 -77.90
C ASP A 113 68.13 -53.88 -76.98
N PRO A 114 66.83 -53.52 -76.94
CA PRO A 114 65.84 -54.12 -76.04
C PRO A 114 65.60 -55.61 -76.28
N ASN A 115 66.03 -56.16 -77.42
CA ASN A 115 65.91 -57.58 -77.73
C ASN A 115 67.17 -58.41 -77.34
N SER A 116 68.18 -57.77 -76.74
CA SER A 116 69.41 -58.46 -76.31
C SER A 116 69.20 -59.34 -75.08
N LEU A 117 70.12 -60.28 -74.86
CA LEU A 117 70.11 -61.11 -73.65
C LEU A 117 70.52 -60.30 -72.41
N VAL A 118 70.10 -60.73 -71.22
CA VAL A 118 70.53 -60.15 -69.93
C VAL A 118 71.06 -61.24 -69.01
N THR A 119 71.97 -60.88 -68.09
CA THR A 119 72.51 -61.84 -67.12
C THR A 119 71.64 -61.93 -65.87
N ALA A 120 71.68 -63.07 -65.17
CA ALA A 120 70.95 -63.27 -63.92
C ALA A 120 71.32 -62.22 -62.84
N GLY A 121 72.58 -61.77 -62.82
CA GLY A 121 73.04 -60.70 -61.93
C GLY A 121 72.38 -59.35 -62.26
N ASN A 122 72.28 -58.99 -63.54
CA ASN A 122 71.61 -57.76 -63.97
C ASN A 122 70.13 -57.77 -63.59
N VAL A 123 69.44 -58.88 -63.82
CA VAL A 123 68.03 -59.07 -63.45
C VAL A 123 67.83 -58.93 -61.94
N THR A 124 68.65 -59.62 -61.14
CA THR A 124 68.55 -59.57 -59.67
C THR A 124 68.79 -58.15 -59.14
N ASN A 125 69.83 -57.47 -59.64
CA ASN A 125 70.16 -56.11 -59.21
C ASN A 125 69.08 -55.10 -59.61
N ALA A 126 68.52 -55.20 -60.82
CA ALA A 126 67.46 -54.32 -61.26
C ALA A 126 66.18 -54.53 -60.43
N ILE A 127 65.79 -55.78 -60.15
CA ILE A 127 64.61 -56.08 -59.32
C ILE A 127 64.80 -55.56 -57.89
N ASN A 128 65.93 -55.85 -57.25
CA ASN A 128 66.18 -55.43 -55.86
C ASN A 128 66.31 -53.90 -55.69
N ASN A 129 66.58 -53.16 -56.77
CA ASN A 129 66.63 -51.69 -56.76
C ASN A 129 65.37 -51.04 -57.33
N ALA A 130 64.49 -51.80 -57.98
CA ALA A 130 63.18 -51.35 -58.40
C ALA A 130 62.20 -51.31 -57.24
N GLY A 131 61.06 -50.65 -57.44
CA GLY A 131 60.08 -50.47 -56.40
C GLY A 131 59.02 -49.45 -56.76
N PHE A 132 58.51 -48.74 -55.76
CA PHE A 132 57.58 -47.63 -55.95
C PHE A 132 57.94 -46.45 -55.04
N ASN A 133 57.58 -45.25 -55.45
CA ASN A 133 57.81 -44.05 -54.67
C ASN A 133 56.63 -43.80 -53.70
N LEU A 134 56.92 -43.71 -52.40
CA LEU A 134 55.98 -43.34 -51.36
C LEU A 134 56.15 -41.87 -50.98
N GLN A 135 55.04 -41.12 -50.94
CA GLN A 135 55.00 -39.70 -50.62
C GLN A 135 53.74 -39.42 -49.80
N THR A 136 53.82 -38.52 -48.82
CA THR A 136 52.68 -38.09 -48.01
C THR A 136 52.56 -36.58 -47.95
N ASN A 137 51.34 -36.04 -48.10
CA ASN A 137 51.05 -34.60 -47.98
C ASN A 137 51.97 -33.67 -48.82
N GLY A 138 52.47 -34.15 -49.97
CA GLY A 138 53.35 -33.38 -50.84
C GLY A 138 54.81 -33.27 -50.40
N ASP A 139 55.26 -34.11 -49.46
CA ASP A 139 56.68 -34.21 -49.05
C ASP A 139 57.60 -34.74 -50.18
N THR A 140 58.89 -34.97 -49.90
CA THR A 140 59.78 -35.55 -50.91
C THR A 140 59.56 -37.06 -50.99
N ALA A 141 59.26 -37.57 -52.18
CA ALA A 141 59.02 -38.99 -52.38
C ALA A 141 60.26 -39.84 -52.04
N SER A 142 60.04 -40.97 -51.37
CA SER A 142 61.04 -41.97 -51.01
C SER A 142 60.80 -43.26 -51.78
N LEU A 143 61.84 -43.81 -52.41
CA LEU A 143 61.75 -45.08 -53.12
C LEU A 143 61.71 -46.25 -52.13
N VAL A 144 60.58 -46.96 -52.10
CA VAL A 144 60.40 -48.24 -51.39
C VAL A 144 60.80 -49.34 -52.35
N LYS A 145 61.94 -49.98 -52.10
CA LYS A 145 62.48 -51.03 -52.97
C LYS A 145 61.76 -52.35 -52.74
N ASN A 146 61.87 -53.26 -53.71
CA ASN A 146 61.39 -54.62 -53.55
C ASN A 146 62.08 -55.30 -52.35
N GLY A 147 61.28 -55.72 -51.37
CA GLY A 147 61.76 -56.31 -50.11
C GLY A 147 61.70 -55.36 -48.91
N ASP A 148 61.51 -54.06 -49.13
CA ASP A 148 61.33 -53.09 -48.04
C ASP A 148 59.96 -53.25 -47.37
N THR A 149 59.86 -52.81 -46.12
CA THR A 149 58.60 -52.81 -45.34
C THR A 149 58.15 -51.39 -45.06
N VAL A 150 56.88 -51.09 -45.35
CA VAL A 150 56.22 -49.83 -44.96
C VAL A 150 55.33 -50.09 -43.75
N GLN A 151 55.47 -49.28 -42.70
CA GLN A 151 54.65 -49.36 -41.50
C GLN A 151 53.65 -48.20 -41.45
N LEU A 152 52.40 -48.49 -41.10
CA LEU A 152 51.38 -47.51 -40.77
C LEU A 152 51.09 -47.62 -39.26
N LEU A 153 51.28 -46.53 -38.53
CA LEU A 153 51.13 -46.47 -37.08
C LEU A 153 49.87 -45.68 -36.72
N ASP A 154 49.13 -46.15 -35.70
CA ASP A 154 47.94 -45.47 -35.23
C ASP A 154 48.29 -44.27 -34.33
N GLY A 155 47.44 -43.24 -34.37
CA GLY A 155 47.60 -42.04 -33.55
C GLY A 155 46.67 -42.06 -32.32
N GLN A 156 46.61 -40.95 -31.58
CA GLN A 156 45.70 -40.84 -30.43
C GLN A 156 44.23 -41.04 -30.83
N ASN A 157 43.79 -40.42 -31.93
CA ASN A 157 42.37 -40.38 -32.35
C ASN A 157 42.06 -41.26 -33.57
N ILE A 158 43.07 -41.74 -34.29
CA ILE A 158 42.92 -42.57 -35.49
C ILE A 158 43.33 -44.00 -35.16
N ALA A 159 42.47 -44.97 -35.47
CA ALA A 159 42.76 -46.40 -35.45
C ALA A 159 43.11 -46.88 -36.86
N ILE A 160 44.19 -47.67 -36.97
CA ILE A 160 44.58 -48.35 -38.20
C ILE A 160 44.56 -49.85 -37.94
N THR A 161 43.73 -50.58 -38.69
CA THR A 161 43.63 -52.05 -38.60
C THR A 161 43.90 -52.68 -39.96
N ARG A 162 44.47 -53.89 -39.97
CA ARG A 162 44.74 -54.65 -41.19
C ARG A 162 44.12 -56.04 -41.13
N GLU A 163 43.41 -56.41 -42.17
CA GLU A 163 42.90 -57.77 -42.40
C GLU A 163 43.32 -58.23 -43.80
N GLY A 164 44.25 -59.18 -43.86
CA GLY A 164 44.88 -59.56 -45.14
C GLY A 164 45.52 -58.36 -45.82
N ASN A 165 45.05 -58.04 -47.03
CA ASN A 165 45.54 -56.90 -47.82
C ASN A 165 44.72 -55.62 -47.63
N ASN A 166 43.63 -55.66 -46.84
CA ASN A 166 42.81 -54.49 -46.57
C ASN A 166 43.37 -53.73 -45.36
N ILE A 167 43.55 -52.43 -45.53
CA ILE A 167 43.88 -51.50 -44.45
C ILE A 167 42.65 -50.63 -44.21
N THR A 168 42.15 -50.61 -42.99
CA THR A 168 41.05 -49.73 -42.56
C THR A 168 41.59 -48.64 -41.67
N VAL A 169 41.28 -47.40 -42.03
CA VAL A 169 41.59 -46.20 -41.24
C VAL A 169 40.26 -45.65 -40.72
N ALA A 170 40.09 -45.55 -39.41
CA ALA A 170 38.86 -45.11 -38.77
C ALA A 170 39.16 -44.18 -37.59
N THR A 171 38.20 -43.32 -37.22
CA THR A 171 38.26 -42.62 -35.93
C THR A 171 37.98 -43.59 -34.80
N LYS A 172 38.72 -43.47 -33.70
CA LYS A 172 38.44 -44.26 -32.49
C LYS A 172 37.05 -43.87 -31.93
N PRO A 173 36.31 -44.79 -31.28
CA PRO A 173 35.04 -44.46 -30.63
C PRO A 173 35.18 -43.39 -29.55
N ASN A 174 36.31 -43.43 -28.82
CA ASN A 174 36.69 -42.43 -27.83
C ASN A 174 37.87 -41.64 -28.38
N VAL A 175 37.65 -40.36 -28.66
CA VAL A 175 38.66 -39.41 -29.14
C VAL A 175 38.91 -38.35 -28.08
N VAL A 176 40.12 -37.83 -28.06
CA VAL A 176 40.54 -36.76 -27.15
C VAL A 176 40.86 -35.52 -27.99
N PHE A 177 40.20 -34.41 -27.67
CA PHE A 177 40.46 -33.11 -28.28
C PHE A 177 40.67 -32.08 -27.18
N ASP A 178 41.64 -31.17 -27.38
CA ASP A 178 41.81 -30.02 -26.48
C ASP A 178 40.65 -29.01 -26.63
N SER A 179 40.06 -28.94 -27.83
CA SER A 179 38.93 -28.09 -28.14
C SER A 179 38.12 -28.66 -29.29
N VAL A 180 36.79 -28.62 -29.17
CA VAL A 180 35.86 -28.95 -30.24
C VAL A 180 35.03 -27.71 -30.55
N LYS A 181 35.03 -27.29 -31.83
CA LYS A 181 34.19 -26.21 -32.34
C LYS A 181 33.13 -26.77 -33.26
N ALA A 182 31.86 -26.66 -32.85
CA ALA A 182 30.70 -27.03 -33.65
C ALA A 182 29.89 -25.77 -33.97
N GLY A 183 30.00 -25.27 -35.21
CA GLY A 183 29.45 -23.96 -35.57
C GLY A 183 30.11 -22.84 -34.75
N ASN A 184 29.31 -22.11 -33.98
CA ASN A 184 29.78 -21.04 -33.09
C ASN A 184 30.05 -21.51 -31.65
N THR A 185 29.70 -22.75 -31.30
CA THR A 185 29.87 -23.29 -29.95
C THR A 185 31.25 -23.92 -29.81
N THR A 186 31.97 -23.57 -28.74
CA THR A 186 33.27 -24.14 -28.39
C THR A 186 33.17 -24.89 -27.07
N ILE A 187 33.69 -26.12 -27.03
CA ILE A 187 33.80 -26.95 -25.83
C ILE A 187 35.28 -27.23 -25.60
N ASN A 188 35.79 -26.85 -24.42
CA ASN A 188 37.18 -27.05 -24.01
C ASN A 188 37.28 -27.19 -22.49
N GLN A 189 38.51 -27.16 -21.97
CA GLN A 189 38.79 -27.26 -20.53
C GLN A 189 38.18 -26.13 -19.66
N ASP A 190 37.89 -24.97 -20.25
CA ASP A 190 37.33 -23.81 -19.55
C ASP A 190 35.78 -23.86 -19.49
N GLY A 191 35.17 -24.79 -20.24
CA GLY A 191 33.73 -25.05 -20.24
C GLY A 191 33.10 -24.95 -21.63
N ILE A 192 31.89 -24.39 -21.67
CA ILE A 192 31.09 -24.24 -22.88
C ILE A 192 30.92 -22.75 -23.18
N ASP A 193 31.42 -22.31 -24.33
CA ASP A 193 31.09 -21.00 -24.90
C ASP A 193 30.07 -21.21 -26.04
N ASN A 194 28.84 -20.72 -25.86
CA ASN A 194 27.77 -20.83 -26.86
C ASN A 194 27.77 -19.67 -27.88
N GLY A 195 28.79 -18.81 -27.88
CA GLY A 195 28.94 -17.72 -28.85
C GLY A 195 27.81 -16.69 -28.78
N GLY A 196 27.28 -16.43 -27.59
CA GLY A 196 26.16 -15.50 -27.35
C GLY A 196 24.77 -16.01 -27.80
N ASN A 197 24.66 -17.26 -28.25
CA ASN A 197 23.37 -17.83 -28.66
C ASN A 197 22.53 -18.26 -27.45
N LYS A 198 21.21 -18.35 -27.64
CA LYS A 198 20.30 -18.94 -26.64
C LYS A 198 20.60 -20.42 -26.45
N ILE A 199 20.66 -20.86 -25.20
CA ILE A 199 20.64 -22.27 -24.83
C ILE A 199 19.16 -22.66 -24.65
N THR A 200 18.60 -23.41 -25.60
CA THR A 200 17.19 -23.84 -25.57
C THR A 200 17.05 -25.19 -24.85
N ASN A 201 15.82 -25.55 -24.47
CA ASN A 201 15.49 -26.81 -23.78
C ASN A 201 16.18 -26.98 -22.41
N VAL A 202 16.44 -25.88 -21.71
CA VAL A 202 16.93 -25.90 -20.31
C VAL A 202 15.75 -26.11 -19.36
N ALA A 203 15.70 -27.28 -18.73
CA ALA A 203 14.74 -27.58 -17.68
C ALA A 203 14.93 -26.65 -16.46
N ALA A 204 13.93 -26.55 -15.59
CA ALA A 204 14.06 -25.75 -14.37
C ALA A 204 15.10 -26.38 -13.43
N GLY A 205 16.09 -25.60 -13.02
CA GLY A 205 17.10 -26.02 -12.05
C GLY A 205 16.48 -26.32 -10.68
N THR A 206 16.94 -27.38 -10.03
CA THR A 206 16.46 -27.81 -8.71
C THR A 206 17.56 -27.78 -7.65
N ALA A 207 18.84 -27.84 -8.06
CA ALA A 207 20.01 -27.69 -7.22
C ALA A 207 20.69 -26.32 -7.42
N ASP A 208 21.52 -25.92 -6.46
CA ASP A 208 22.19 -24.61 -6.45
C ASP A 208 23.14 -24.38 -7.63
N THR A 209 23.66 -25.45 -8.23
CA THR A 209 24.58 -25.40 -9.37
C THR A 209 23.89 -25.56 -10.73
N ASP A 210 22.57 -25.74 -10.75
CA ASP A 210 21.84 -25.88 -12.00
C ASP A 210 21.72 -24.53 -12.72
N ALA A 211 21.67 -24.56 -14.05
CA ALA A 211 21.34 -23.38 -14.82
C ALA A 211 19.88 -22.95 -14.56
N VAL A 212 19.66 -21.65 -14.36
CA VAL A 212 18.32 -21.06 -14.19
C VAL A 212 17.74 -20.74 -15.56
N ASN A 213 16.53 -21.22 -15.84
CA ASN A 213 15.81 -20.83 -17.05
C ASN A 213 14.95 -19.56 -16.84
N VAL A 214 14.45 -18.98 -17.93
CA VAL A 214 13.71 -17.71 -17.88
C VAL A 214 12.40 -17.82 -17.08
N SER A 215 11.72 -18.97 -17.07
CA SER A 215 10.46 -19.12 -16.33
C SER A 215 10.68 -19.13 -14.81
N GLN A 216 11.81 -19.66 -14.33
CA GLN A 216 12.22 -19.54 -12.93
C GLN A 216 12.46 -18.07 -12.54
N LEU A 217 13.14 -17.30 -13.39
CA LEU A 217 13.36 -15.86 -13.17
C LEU A 217 12.03 -15.09 -13.13
N GLN A 218 11.12 -15.34 -14.08
CA GLN A 218 9.79 -14.72 -14.09
C GLN A 218 8.97 -15.07 -12.85
N THR A 219 9.07 -16.33 -12.38
CA THR A 219 8.40 -16.77 -11.14
C THR A 219 8.96 -16.05 -9.92
N ALA A 220 10.28 -15.89 -9.83
CA ALA A 220 10.91 -15.13 -8.75
C ALA A 220 10.51 -13.65 -8.79
N GLN A 221 10.46 -13.04 -9.98
CA GLN A 221 10.02 -11.66 -10.18
C GLN A 221 8.56 -11.45 -9.75
N ALA A 222 7.66 -12.37 -10.12
CA ALA A 222 6.25 -12.31 -9.71
C ALA A 222 6.06 -12.46 -8.20
N LYS A 223 6.92 -13.23 -7.52
CA LYS A 223 6.91 -13.37 -6.05
C LYS A 223 7.47 -12.15 -5.33
N ALA A 224 8.27 -11.32 -5.98
CA ALA A 224 8.84 -10.10 -5.42
C ALA A 224 7.86 -8.91 -5.50
N THR A 225 6.66 -9.06 -4.92
CA THR A 225 5.64 -7.98 -4.89
C THR A 225 5.32 -7.58 -3.45
N THR A 226 5.21 -6.26 -3.21
CA THR A 226 4.77 -5.69 -1.93
C THR A 226 3.27 -5.38 -2.03
N LYS A 227 2.48 -5.88 -1.07
CA LYS A 227 1.04 -5.60 -1.00
C LYS A 227 0.75 -4.65 0.15
N LEU A 228 0.14 -3.51 -0.16
CA LEU A 228 -0.39 -2.54 0.80
C LEU A 228 -1.85 -2.26 0.43
N GLU A 229 -2.72 -2.17 1.42
CA GLU A 229 -4.15 -1.93 1.26
C GLU A 229 -4.55 -0.72 2.11
N ASP A 230 -5.62 -0.04 1.70
CA ASP A 230 -6.22 1.02 2.50
C ASP A 230 -6.73 0.46 3.83
N GLY A 231 -6.50 1.22 4.89
CA GLY A 231 -7.08 0.97 6.21
C GLY A 231 -8.28 1.86 6.44
N THR A 232 -9.02 1.65 7.54
CA THR A 232 -10.20 2.47 7.87
C THR A 232 -9.88 3.96 8.07
N ALA A 233 -8.67 4.29 8.51
CA ALA A 233 -8.23 5.66 8.78
C ALA A 233 -6.98 6.06 7.96
N THR A 234 -6.57 5.25 6.99
CA THR A 234 -5.36 5.49 6.21
C THR A 234 -5.56 5.12 4.75
N THR A 235 -5.03 5.94 3.85
CA THR A 235 -5.00 5.65 2.42
C THR A 235 -3.58 5.34 1.97
N VAL A 236 -3.46 4.44 1.01
CA VAL A 236 -2.23 4.08 0.33
C VAL A 236 -2.34 4.54 -1.11
N SER A 237 -1.44 5.44 -1.53
CA SER A 237 -1.24 5.76 -2.94
C SER A 237 0.08 5.18 -3.44
N SER A 238 0.09 4.78 -4.70
CA SER A 238 1.28 4.23 -5.37
C SER A 238 1.68 5.07 -6.56
N THR A 239 2.98 5.27 -6.76
CA THR A 239 3.53 5.94 -7.95
C THR A 239 4.63 5.08 -8.56
N PRO A 240 4.49 4.64 -9.82
CA PRO A 240 5.57 3.94 -10.53
C PRO A 240 6.77 4.87 -10.74
N ASN A 241 7.96 4.37 -10.46
CA ASN A 241 9.23 5.06 -10.68
C ASN A 241 9.78 4.70 -12.08
N ALA A 242 10.67 5.55 -12.61
CA ALA A 242 11.27 5.33 -13.94
C ALA A 242 12.17 4.09 -14.02
N ASP A 243 12.69 3.61 -12.89
CA ASP A 243 13.49 2.38 -12.78
C ASP A 243 12.63 1.10 -12.69
N GLY A 244 11.30 1.23 -12.78
CA GLY A 244 10.35 0.12 -12.68
C GLY A 244 9.94 -0.26 -11.25
N SER A 245 10.50 0.38 -10.22
CA SER A 245 10.04 0.21 -8.83
C SER A 245 8.77 1.03 -8.54
N THR A 246 8.13 0.80 -7.39
CA THR A 246 6.92 1.53 -6.97
C THR A 246 7.14 2.20 -5.63
N THR A 247 6.90 3.51 -5.55
CA THR A 247 6.86 4.25 -4.27
C THR A 247 5.44 4.18 -3.71
N TYR A 248 5.30 3.74 -2.45
CA TYR A 248 4.03 3.75 -1.73
C TYR A 248 4.01 4.88 -0.69
N LYS A 249 2.97 5.71 -0.71
CA LYS A 249 2.74 6.76 0.29
C LYS A 249 1.51 6.38 1.11
N VAL A 250 1.69 6.21 2.42
CA VAL A 250 0.62 5.95 3.37
C VAL A 250 0.29 7.26 4.09
N ASN A 251 -0.96 7.72 4.01
CA ASN A 251 -1.43 8.94 4.64
C ASN A 251 -2.56 8.65 5.60
N ALA A 252 -2.62 9.39 6.71
CA ALA A 252 -3.81 9.41 7.56
C ALA A 252 -4.95 10.13 6.83
N GLN A 253 -6.16 9.58 6.91
CA GLN A 253 -7.37 10.30 6.54
C GLN A 253 -7.74 11.24 7.68
N THR A 254 -8.09 12.48 7.34
CA THR A 254 -8.51 13.49 8.31
C THR A 254 -9.83 14.08 7.89
N ASP A 255 -10.64 14.52 8.85
CA ASP A 255 -11.90 15.23 8.56
C ASP A 255 -11.68 16.68 8.11
N GLY A 256 -10.47 17.21 8.32
CA GLY A 256 -10.11 18.59 8.01
C GLY A 256 -10.53 19.60 9.07
N THR A 257 -11.34 19.19 10.06
CA THR A 257 -11.92 20.06 11.10
C THR A 257 -11.29 19.81 12.46
N THR A 258 -11.18 18.55 12.89
CA THR A 258 -10.58 18.20 14.19
C THR A 258 -9.11 17.80 14.04
N LEU A 259 -8.77 17.15 12.92
CA LEU A 259 -7.43 16.74 12.57
C LEU A 259 -7.08 17.24 11.18
N THR A 260 -5.84 17.66 10.99
CA THR A 260 -5.26 18.00 9.68
C THR A 260 -3.84 17.47 9.58
N VAL A 261 -3.34 17.34 8.35
CA VAL A 261 -1.91 17.13 8.09
C VAL A 261 -1.29 18.48 7.75
N ASN A 262 -0.27 18.90 8.48
CA ASN A 262 0.41 20.18 8.26
C ASN A 262 1.41 20.11 7.09
N ASP A 263 1.99 21.25 6.71
CA ASP A 263 2.95 21.36 5.60
C ASP A 263 4.23 20.53 5.79
N ASN A 264 4.53 20.12 7.02
CA ASN A 264 5.64 19.22 7.36
C ASN A 264 5.22 17.74 7.37
N ASN A 265 4.05 17.40 6.81
CA ASN A 265 3.44 16.07 6.80
C ASN A 265 3.18 15.46 8.19
N GLN A 266 2.96 16.27 9.22
CA GLN A 266 2.61 15.80 10.56
C GLN A 266 1.11 15.89 10.79
N LEU A 267 0.54 14.86 11.43
CA LEU A 267 -0.84 14.89 11.90
C LEU A 267 -0.96 15.83 13.11
N THR A 268 -1.86 16.80 13.04
CA THR A 268 -2.06 17.83 14.07
C THR A 268 -3.53 17.96 14.42
N ALA A 269 -3.83 18.12 15.72
CA ALA A 269 -5.16 18.48 16.19
C ALA A 269 -5.41 19.97 16.00
N GLN A 270 -6.57 20.31 15.46
CA GLN A 270 -7.03 21.68 15.34
C GLN A 270 -7.86 22.03 16.57
N THR A 271 -7.43 23.04 17.31
CA THR A 271 -8.13 23.53 18.50
C THR A 271 -8.56 24.97 18.31
N SER A 272 -9.79 25.27 18.74
CA SER A 272 -10.36 26.61 18.76
C SER A 272 -10.53 27.11 20.20
N GLY A 273 -10.82 28.40 20.32
CA GLY A 273 -11.06 29.04 21.60
C GLY A 273 -12.55 29.17 21.92
N ILE A 274 -12.87 29.04 23.20
CA ILE A 274 -14.16 29.43 23.79
C ILE A 274 -13.91 30.49 24.85
N ARG A 275 -14.91 31.36 25.09
CA ARG A 275 -14.82 32.50 26.02
C ARG A 275 -16.12 32.70 26.79
N ALA A 276 -16.04 33.37 27.93
CA ALA A 276 -17.22 33.96 28.56
C ALA A 276 -17.66 35.21 27.77
N GLY A 277 -18.94 35.31 27.45
CA GLY A 277 -19.57 36.47 26.82
C GLY A 277 -20.19 37.41 27.84
N ASP A 278 -20.58 38.60 27.37
CA ASP A 278 -20.98 39.74 28.21
C ASP A 278 -22.28 39.52 29.00
N ASN A 279 -23.07 38.50 28.64
CA ASN A 279 -24.30 38.10 29.34
C ASN A 279 -24.08 36.91 30.30
N GLY A 280 -22.83 36.60 30.64
CA GLY A 280 -22.46 35.49 31.50
C GLY A 280 -22.47 34.11 30.81
N ARG A 281 -22.79 34.02 29.52
CA ARG A 281 -22.81 32.74 28.79
C ARG A 281 -21.43 32.38 28.24
N VAL A 282 -21.16 31.09 28.04
CA VAL A 282 -19.99 30.65 27.26
C VAL A 282 -20.31 30.67 25.77
N ASN A 283 -19.45 31.28 24.98
CA ASN A 283 -19.55 31.38 23.53
C ASN A 283 -18.29 30.84 22.85
N ILE A 284 -18.45 30.36 21.63
CA ILE A 284 -17.32 30.08 20.73
C ILE A 284 -16.73 31.41 20.27
N ASN A 285 -15.42 31.46 20.06
CA ASN A 285 -14.81 32.65 19.52
C ASN A 285 -15.32 32.95 18.10
N GLU A 286 -15.50 34.23 17.80
CA GLU A 286 -15.95 34.66 16.49
C GLU A 286 -14.95 34.23 15.41
N GLY A 287 -15.45 33.54 14.38
CA GLY A 287 -14.64 32.98 13.29
C GLY A 287 -14.15 31.55 13.52
N ASP A 288 -14.26 31.00 14.74
CA ASP A 288 -13.90 29.60 15.02
C ASP A 288 -15.04 28.65 14.58
N ASP A 289 -14.67 27.46 14.08
CA ASP A 289 -15.64 26.42 13.69
C ASP A 289 -16.25 25.77 14.96
N PRO A 290 -17.58 25.71 15.10
CA PRO A 290 -18.26 25.12 16.25
C PRO A 290 -17.97 23.63 16.48
N ASN A 291 -17.46 22.91 15.48
CA ASN A 291 -17.10 21.49 15.56
C ASN A 291 -15.62 21.27 15.93
N SER A 292 -14.83 22.33 16.10
CA SER A 292 -13.43 22.23 16.48
C SER A 292 -13.23 21.70 17.90
N LEU A 293 -12.06 21.13 18.15
CA LEU A 293 -11.67 20.73 19.51
C LEU A 293 -11.39 21.96 20.38
N VAL A 294 -11.55 21.82 21.70
CA VAL A 294 -11.15 22.84 22.67
C VAL A 294 -10.21 22.21 23.69
N THR A 295 -9.24 22.97 24.21
CA THR A 295 -8.36 22.45 25.27
C THR A 295 -9.03 22.54 26.64
N ALA A 296 -8.60 21.70 27.58
CA ALA A 296 -9.07 21.76 28.97
C ALA A 296 -8.84 23.14 29.62
N GLY A 297 -7.76 23.83 29.21
CA GLY A 297 -7.48 25.20 29.63
C GLY A 297 -8.53 26.20 29.14
N ASN A 298 -8.95 26.10 27.87
CA ASN A 298 -10.02 26.93 27.31
C ASN A 298 -11.34 26.72 28.06
N VAL A 299 -11.73 25.47 28.29
CA VAL A 299 -12.97 25.11 29.02
C VAL A 299 -12.96 25.68 30.43
N THR A 300 -11.88 25.47 31.18
CA THR A 300 -11.75 25.95 32.55
C THR A 300 -11.84 27.47 32.62
N ASN A 301 -11.11 28.17 31.74
CA ASN A 301 -11.11 29.63 31.71
C ASN A 301 -12.48 30.21 31.34
N ALA A 302 -13.17 29.64 30.35
CA ALA A 302 -14.48 30.11 29.93
C ALA A 302 -15.53 29.89 31.02
N ILE A 303 -15.56 28.71 31.66
CA ILE A 303 -16.55 28.40 32.70
C ILE A 303 -16.34 29.25 33.96
N ASN A 304 -15.09 29.44 34.40
CA ASN A 304 -14.79 30.22 35.61
C ASN A 304 -15.03 31.73 35.42
N ASN A 305 -15.13 32.21 34.18
CA ASN A 305 -15.47 33.60 33.87
C ASN A 305 -16.92 33.78 33.41
N ALA A 306 -17.64 32.69 33.16
CA ALA A 306 -19.07 32.68 32.90
C ALA A 306 -19.86 32.74 34.23
N GLY A 307 -21.16 33.01 34.13
CA GLY A 307 -22.01 33.26 35.29
C GLY A 307 -23.41 33.73 34.91
N PHE A 308 -24.03 34.49 35.80
CA PHE A 308 -25.31 35.17 35.54
C PHE A 308 -25.26 36.61 36.01
N ASN A 309 -26.06 37.46 35.38
CA ASN A 309 -26.15 38.87 35.74
C ASN A 309 -27.19 39.05 36.86
N LEU A 310 -26.78 39.68 37.97
CA LEU A 310 -27.65 40.08 39.08
C LEU A 310 -27.91 41.59 39.01
N GLN A 311 -29.18 41.96 39.10
CA GLN A 311 -29.65 43.35 39.02
C GLN A 311 -30.79 43.53 40.02
N THR A 312 -30.87 44.69 40.68
CA THR A 312 -31.95 45.02 41.63
C THR A 312 -32.56 46.38 41.30
N ASN A 313 -33.89 46.47 41.27
CA ASN A 313 -34.62 47.72 41.08
C ASN A 313 -34.18 48.56 39.85
N GLY A 314 -33.68 47.92 38.80
CA GLY A 314 -33.27 48.58 37.55
C GLY A 314 -31.87 49.22 37.57
N ASP A 315 -31.01 48.88 38.53
CA ASP A 315 -29.59 49.29 38.57
C ASP A 315 -28.74 48.66 37.44
N GLU A 316 -27.43 48.93 37.39
CA GLU A 316 -26.54 48.27 36.42
C GLU A 316 -26.27 46.83 36.84
N ALA A 317 -26.45 45.89 35.90
CA ALA A 317 -26.29 44.47 36.19
C ALA A 317 -24.82 44.11 36.49
N SER A 318 -24.61 43.35 37.55
CA SER A 318 -23.29 42.81 37.93
C SER A 318 -23.20 41.32 37.62
N LEU A 319 -22.14 40.90 36.95
CA LEU A 319 -21.90 39.49 36.65
C LEU A 319 -21.43 38.74 37.90
N VAL A 320 -22.23 37.77 38.35
CA VAL A 320 -21.88 36.78 39.37
C VAL A 320 -21.27 35.58 38.67
N LYS A 321 -19.96 35.41 38.78
CA LYS A 321 -19.23 34.31 38.13
C LYS A 321 -19.42 32.99 38.88
N ASN A 322 -19.12 31.89 38.20
CA ASN A 322 -19.07 30.58 38.86
C ASN A 322 -18.03 30.59 40.00
N GLY A 323 -18.50 30.28 41.21
CA GLY A 323 -17.69 30.32 42.43
C GLY A 323 -17.91 31.57 43.29
N ASP A 324 -18.57 32.61 42.76
CA ASP A 324 -18.93 33.78 43.54
C ASP A 324 -20.05 33.46 44.54
N THR A 325 -20.07 34.20 45.66
CA THR A 325 -21.13 34.08 46.68
C THR A 325 -22.03 35.31 46.65
N VAL A 326 -23.33 35.10 46.49
CA VAL A 326 -24.36 36.14 46.64
C VAL A 326 -24.95 36.04 48.04
N GLN A 327 -24.98 37.16 48.76
CA GLN A 327 -25.60 37.24 50.08
C GLN A 327 -26.92 38.01 50.01
N LEU A 328 -27.98 37.45 50.61
CA LEU A 328 -29.21 38.16 50.90
C LEU A 328 -29.22 38.43 52.40
N LEU A 329 -29.35 39.70 52.78
CA LEU A 329 -29.28 40.16 54.16
C LEU A 329 -30.66 40.60 54.64
N ASP A 330 -30.94 40.33 55.91
CA ASP A 330 -32.15 40.81 56.57
C ASP A 330 -32.16 42.35 56.59
N GLY A 331 -33.33 42.92 56.32
CA GLY A 331 -33.60 44.35 56.46
C GLY A 331 -34.47 44.62 57.69
N GLN A 332 -34.72 45.90 57.97
CA GLN A 332 -35.74 46.25 58.97
C GLN A 332 -37.10 45.69 58.52
N ASN A 333 -37.77 44.98 59.41
CA ASN A 333 -39.07 44.31 59.21
C ASN A 333 -39.09 43.15 58.19
N ILE A 334 -37.96 42.81 57.56
CA ILE A 334 -37.87 41.72 56.57
C ILE A 334 -36.94 40.64 57.13
N ALA A 335 -37.48 39.44 57.32
CA ALA A 335 -36.73 38.25 57.68
C ALA A 335 -36.51 37.37 56.44
N ILE A 336 -35.27 37.00 56.19
CA ILE A 336 -34.84 36.11 55.11
C ILE A 336 -34.28 34.84 55.74
N THR A 337 -34.90 33.71 55.41
CA THR A 337 -34.45 32.38 55.88
C THR A 337 -34.17 31.47 54.70
N ARG A 338 -33.24 30.53 54.86
CA ARG A 338 -32.88 29.55 53.83
C ARG A 338 -32.94 28.14 54.39
N GLU A 339 -33.62 27.25 53.67
CA GLU A 339 -33.61 25.81 53.91
C GLU A 339 -33.28 25.10 52.59
N GLY A 340 -32.08 24.49 52.51
CA GLY A 340 -31.57 23.95 51.26
C GLY A 340 -31.48 25.05 50.17
N ASN A 341 -32.18 24.86 49.06
CA ASN A 341 -32.22 25.82 47.95
C ASN A 341 -33.40 26.79 48.01
N ASN A 342 -34.29 26.65 48.99
CA ASN A 342 -35.44 27.53 49.14
C ASN A 342 -35.08 28.74 50.00
N ILE A 343 -35.38 29.93 49.50
CA ILE A 343 -35.28 31.19 50.24
C ILE A 343 -36.70 31.65 50.56
N THR A 344 -36.99 31.86 51.84
CA THR A 344 -38.26 32.41 52.30
C THR A 344 -38.04 33.85 52.76
N VAL A 345 -38.77 34.78 52.14
CA VAL A 345 -38.81 36.19 52.54
C VAL A 345 -40.15 36.44 53.21
N ALA A 346 -40.13 36.89 54.47
CA ALA A 346 -41.31 37.15 55.26
C ALA A 346 -41.19 38.45 56.04
N THR A 347 -42.31 39.02 56.46
CA THR A 347 -42.30 40.10 57.45
C THR A 347 -41.96 39.55 58.83
N THR A 348 -41.28 40.33 59.66
CA THR A 348 -41.14 40.01 61.09
C THR A 348 -42.50 40.03 61.78
N LYS A 349 -42.64 39.30 62.90
CA LYS A 349 -43.89 39.30 63.69
C LYS A 349 -44.19 40.68 64.28
N ASP A 350 -43.13 41.32 64.78
CA ASP A 350 -43.19 42.66 65.35
C ASP A 350 -42.65 43.62 64.30
N LEU A 351 -43.51 44.54 63.85
CA LEU A 351 -43.15 45.56 62.87
C LEU A 351 -42.77 46.85 63.59
N VAL A 352 -41.63 47.42 63.20
CA VAL A 352 -41.20 48.75 63.64
C VAL A 352 -41.40 49.71 62.47
N ALA A 353 -42.36 50.61 62.60
CA ALA A 353 -42.67 51.62 61.59
C ALA A 353 -42.96 52.95 62.27
N ASP A 354 -42.58 54.05 61.62
CA ASP A 354 -42.91 55.39 62.10
C ASP A 354 -44.42 55.70 61.92
N SER A 355 -45.04 55.07 60.91
CA SER A 355 -46.47 55.23 60.62
C SER A 355 -47.01 54.00 59.89
N LEU A 356 -48.22 53.59 60.25
CA LEU A 356 -49.04 52.63 59.52
C LEU A 356 -50.37 53.28 59.14
N THR A 357 -50.67 53.31 57.85
CA THR A 357 -51.93 53.87 57.34
C THR A 357 -52.77 52.74 56.75
N THR A 358 -54.00 52.58 57.25
CA THR A 358 -54.98 51.61 56.76
C THR A 358 -56.29 52.34 56.48
N GLY A 359 -56.54 52.67 55.20
CA GLY A 359 -57.63 53.58 54.84
C GLY A 359 -57.43 54.95 55.49
N ASP A 360 -58.44 55.41 56.23
CA ASP A 360 -58.41 56.70 56.92
C ASP A 360 -57.74 56.65 58.31
N THR A 361 -57.39 55.46 58.80
CA THR A 361 -56.73 55.29 60.10
C THR A 361 -55.22 55.37 59.97
N VAL A 362 -54.59 56.19 60.79
CA VAL A 362 -53.14 56.34 60.91
C VAL A 362 -52.73 55.97 62.34
N ILE A 363 -51.79 55.05 62.46
CA ILE A 363 -51.11 54.70 63.72
C ILE A 363 -49.68 55.20 63.60
N ASN A 364 -49.26 56.08 64.49
CA ASN A 364 -47.90 56.64 64.50
C ASN A 364 -47.45 56.97 65.94
N ASN A 365 -46.30 57.60 66.09
CA ASN A 365 -45.75 58.01 67.39
C ASN A 365 -46.66 58.95 68.21
N SER A 366 -47.68 59.57 67.60
CA SER A 366 -48.67 60.41 68.30
C SER A 366 -49.86 59.63 68.86
N GLY A 367 -50.07 58.38 68.41
CA GLY A 367 -51.20 57.53 68.81
C GLY A 367 -51.99 57.01 67.60
N VAL A 368 -53.32 56.92 67.75
CA VAL A 368 -54.25 56.48 66.69
C VAL A 368 -55.08 57.67 66.24
N ALA A 369 -55.14 57.93 64.94
CA ALA A 369 -55.97 58.95 64.34
C ALA A 369 -56.86 58.35 63.26
N ILE A 370 -58.15 58.72 63.23
CA ILE A 370 -59.07 58.39 62.14
C ILE A 370 -59.47 59.70 61.46
N ASN A 371 -59.05 59.85 60.21
CA ASN A 371 -59.33 61.02 59.39
C ASN A 371 -60.78 60.96 58.86
N ASN A 372 -61.72 61.59 59.57
CA ASN A 372 -63.15 61.53 59.24
C ASN A 372 -63.62 62.55 58.18
N GLY A 373 -62.73 62.97 57.25
CA GLY A 373 -63.05 63.93 56.19
C GLY A 373 -63.24 65.39 56.65
N ASN A 374 -63.43 66.31 55.68
CA ASN A 374 -63.14 67.75 55.82
C ASN A 374 -63.97 68.57 56.81
N ASN A 375 -65.02 68.02 57.45
CA ASN A 375 -65.94 68.82 58.29
C ASN A 375 -66.06 68.31 59.74
N ALA A 376 -65.32 67.27 60.13
CA ALA A 376 -65.23 66.81 61.51
C ALA A 376 -63.76 66.84 61.95
N GLN A 377 -63.49 67.27 63.19
CA GLN A 377 -62.15 67.09 63.76
C GLN A 377 -61.85 65.59 63.79
N PRO A 378 -60.60 65.15 63.51
CA PRO A 378 -60.27 63.73 63.50
C PRO A 378 -60.54 63.12 64.87
N VAL A 379 -60.95 61.85 64.86
CA VAL A 379 -61.00 61.08 66.11
C VAL A 379 -59.57 60.68 66.42
N THR A 380 -59.04 61.13 67.56
CA THR A 380 -57.67 60.84 67.96
C THR A 380 -57.62 60.27 69.36
N LEU A 381 -56.78 59.24 69.53
CA LEU A 381 -56.37 58.73 70.82
C LEU A 381 -54.87 58.93 70.93
N THR A 382 -54.46 59.90 71.74
CA THR A 382 -53.04 60.26 71.95
C THR A 382 -52.66 60.04 73.42
N LYS A 383 -51.39 60.34 73.74
CA LYS A 383 -50.92 60.40 75.14
C LYS A 383 -51.71 61.37 76.03
N ASP A 384 -52.41 62.34 75.44
CA ASP A 384 -53.16 63.38 76.15
C ASP A 384 -54.65 63.02 76.30
N GLY A 385 -55.09 61.87 75.76
CA GLY A 385 -56.45 61.35 75.90
C GLY A 385 -57.19 61.15 74.58
N LEU A 386 -58.49 60.86 74.69
CA LEU A 386 -59.41 60.70 73.55
C LEU A 386 -60.01 62.05 73.15
N ASN A 387 -59.81 62.45 71.90
CA ASN A 387 -60.63 63.46 71.24
C ASN A 387 -61.60 62.76 70.28
N ASN A 388 -62.90 62.80 70.59
CA ASN A 388 -63.91 62.13 69.77
C ASN A 388 -64.32 62.93 68.52
N GLY A 389 -63.60 64.01 68.17
CA GLY A 389 -63.80 64.73 66.92
C GLY A 389 -65.16 65.43 66.80
N GLY A 390 -65.82 65.72 67.93
CA GLY A 390 -67.20 66.22 67.97
C GLY A 390 -68.29 65.16 67.76
N ASN A 391 -67.92 63.88 67.65
CA ASN A 391 -68.89 62.80 67.54
C ASN A 391 -69.54 62.47 68.89
N LYS A 392 -70.72 61.84 68.86
CA LYS A 392 -71.31 61.24 70.07
C LYS A 392 -70.50 60.00 70.46
N ILE A 393 -70.21 59.85 71.76
CA ILE A 393 -69.76 58.56 72.32
C ILE A 393 -71.02 57.77 72.66
N THR A 394 -71.25 56.67 71.93
CA THR A 394 -72.43 55.80 72.13
C THR A 394 -72.03 54.56 72.94
N ASN A 395 -73.01 53.82 73.47
CA ASN A 395 -72.80 52.62 74.30
C ASN A 395 -71.98 52.84 75.59
N VAL A 396 -72.15 54.01 76.23
CA VAL A 396 -71.57 54.30 77.54
C VAL A 396 -72.47 53.72 78.63
N ALA A 397 -71.99 52.69 79.34
CA ALA A 397 -72.65 52.15 80.52
C ALA A 397 -72.79 53.21 81.62
N ALA A 398 -73.71 53.02 82.57
CA ALA A 398 -73.86 53.96 83.67
C ALA A 398 -72.58 53.97 84.53
N GLY A 399 -71.97 55.14 84.72
CA GLY A 399 -70.79 55.31 85.56
C GLY A 399 -71.11 55.01 87.03
N THR A 400 -70.21 54.31 87.71
CA THR A 400 -70.38 53.92 89.13
C THR A 400 -69.28 54.48 90.02
N ALA A 401 -68.08 54.69 89.47
CA ALA A 401 -66.97 55.37 90.12
C ALA A 401 -66.91 56.86 89.71
N ASP A 402 -66.24 57.66 90.54
CA ASP A 402 -66.14 59.11 90.35
C ASP A 402 -65.44 59.53 89.03
N THR A 403 -64.61 58.66 88.46
CA THR A 403 -63.88 58.89 87.21
C THR A 403 -64.54 58.27 85.97
N ASP A 404 -65.70 57.62 86.14
CA ASP A 404 -66.44 57.05 85.02
C ASP A 404 -67.18 58.15 84.25
N ALA A 405 -67.32 57.98 82.94
CA ALA A 405 -68.18 58.86 82.14
C ALA A 405 -69.66 58.66 82.53
N VAL A 406 -70.39 59.77 82.70
CA VAL A 406 -71.84 59.73 82.92
C VAL A 406 -72.58 59.65 81.59
N ASN A 407 -73.57 58.77 81.50
CA ASN A 407 -74.45 58.71 80.33
C ASN A 407 -75.72 59.56 80.53
N VAL A 408 -76.47 59.79 79.44
CA VAL A 408 -77.67 60.65 79.47
C VAL A 408 -78.75 60.14 80.42
N SER A 409 -78.88 58.82 80.60
CA SER A 409 -79.89 58.24 81.49
C SER A 409 -79.63 58.56 82.97
N GLN A 410 -78.37 58.68 83.38
CA GLN A 410 -77.99 59.10 84.73
C GLN A 410 -78.33 60.57 84.97
N LEU A 411 -78.07 61.44 83.98
CA LEU A 411 -78.44 62.86 84.05
C LEU A 411 -79.95 63.05 84.15
N GLN A 412 -80.73 62.32 83.33
CA GLN A 412 -82.20 62.35 83.40
C GLN A 412 -82.73 61.87 84.75
N THR A 413 -82.12 60.82 85.33
CA THR A 413 -82.49 60.31 86.66
C THR A 413 -82.20 61.34 87.76
N ALA A 414 -81.10 62.09 87.66
CA ALA A 414 -80.78 63.16 88.59
C ALA A 414 -81.79 64.33 88.49
N GLN A 415 -82.16 64.73 87.27
CA GLN A 415 -83.12 65.82 87.03
C GLN A 415 -84.52 65.52 87.62
N ALA A 416 -85.00 64.28 87.47
CA ALA A 416 -86.33 63.89 87.95
C ALA A 416 -86.48 63.94 89.49
N LYS A 417 -85.38 63.93 90.26
CA LYS A 417 -85.42 63.90 91.74
C LYS A 417 -85.57 65.28 92.41
N ALA A 418 -85.61 66.38 91.66
CA ALA A 418 -85.67 67.74 92.22
C ALA A 418 -87.10 68.38 92.12
N THR A 419 -88.00 68.15 93.09
CA THR A 419 -89.35 68.79 93.15
C THR A 419 -89.81 69.15 94.58
N THR A 420 -90.70 70.15 94.74
CA THR A 420 -91.29 70.66 96.01
C THR A 420 -92.84 70.74 95.92
N LYS A 421 -93.60 70.55 97.02
CA LYS A 421 -95.09 70.51 97.03
C LYS A 421 -95.73 71.34 98.19
N LEU A 422 -96.80 72.11 97.91
CA LEU A 422 -97.64 72.88 98.86
C LEU A 422 -99.14 72.74 98.48
N GLU A 423 -100.07 72.83 99.44
CA GLU A 423 -101.53 72.66 99.27
C GLU A 423 -102.36 73.73 100.04
N ASP A 424 -103.60 73.98 99.63
CA ASP A 424 -104.55 74.91 100.28
C ASP A 424 -104.95 74.45 101.70
N GLY A 425 -105.19 75.41 102.60
CA GLY A 425 -105.65 75.20 103.97
C GLY A 425 -107.12 75.60 104.18
N THR A 426 -107.72 75.23 105.33
CA THR A 426 -109.15 75.46 105.59
C THR A 426 -109.54 76.95 105.70
N ALA A 427 -108.58 77.82 106.01
CA ALA A 427 -108.77 79.27 106.09
C ALA A 427 -107.75 80.04 105.24
N THR A 428 -106.98 79.33 104.38
CA THR A 428 -105.95 79.92 103.53
C THR A 428 -105.92 79.28 102.15
N THR A 429 -105.66 80.05 101.11
CA THR A 429 -105.43 79.54 99.75
C THR A 429 -103.99 79.76 99.33
N VAL A 430 -103.43 78.82 98.57
CA VAL A 430 -102.10 78.88 97.96
C VAL A 430 -102.27 79.12 96.47
N GLU A 431 -101.78 80.26 96.00
CA GLU A 431 -101.68 80.57 94.58
C GLU A 431 -100.26 80.25 94.08
N THR A 432 -100.17 79.59 92.93
CA THR A 432 -98.89 79.20 92.31
C THR A 432 -98.66 79.92 91.00
N THR A 433 -97.41 80.27 90.71
CA THR A 433 -97.00 80.84 89.41
C THR A 433 -95.71 80.17 88.93
N THR A 434 -95.70 79.69 87.69
CA THR A 434 -94.49 79.14 87.03
C THR A 434 -93.65 80.29 86.44
N ASN A 435 -92.35 80.29 86.73
CA ASN A 435 -91.38 81.28 86.26
C ASN A 435 -90.85 80.88 84.85
N GLU A 436 -90.25 81.82 84.11
CA GLU A 436 -89.73 81.59 82.74
C GLU A 436 -88.58 80.56 82.68
N ASP A 437 -87.82 80.38 83.76
CA ASP A 437 -86.75 79.37 83.87
C ASP A 437 -87.27 77.95 84.19
N GLY A 438 -88.58 77.78 84.29
CA GLY A 438 -89.24 76.52 84.60
C GLY A 438 -89.40 76.23 86.10
N SER A 439 -88.91 77.09 87.00
CA SER A 439 -89.14 76.98 88.46
C SER A 439 -90.55 77.46 88.86
N THR A 440 -90.99 77.20 90.10
CA THR A 440 -92.34 77.53 90.57
C THR A 440 -92.33 78.36 91.86
N THR A 441 -93.11 79.44 91.91
CA THR A 441 -93.31 80.31 93.09
C THR A 441 -94.67 80.04 93.75
N TYR A 442 -94.73 80.00 95.08
CA TYR A 442 -95.95 79.74 95.87
C TYR A 442 -96.28 80.93 96.79
N LYS A 443 -97.54 81.42 96.80
CA LYS A 443 -98.03 82.53 97.65
C LYS A 443 -99.26 82.07 98.47
N VAL A 444 -99.30 82.35 99.78
CA VAL A 444 -100.39 81.91 100.68
C VAL A 444 -101.20 83.09 101.23
N ASN A 445 -102.52 83.08 101.08
CA ASN A 445 -103.46 84.15 101.48
C ASN A 445 -104.52 83.63 102.46
N ALA A 446 -105.09 84.47 103.35
CA ALA A 446 -106.16 84.08 104.29
C ALA A 446 -107.58 84.44 103.77
N GLN A 447 -108.58 83.61 104.07
CA GLN A 447 -109.99 83.79 103.64
C GLN A 447 -110.86 84.45 104.75
N THR A 448 -111.81 85.33 104.39
CA THR A 448 -112.63 86.12 105.34
C THR A 448 -114.09 86.25 104.90
N ASP A 449 -115.04 86.33 105.85
CA ASP A 449 -116.50 86.34 105.57
C ASP A 449 -117.09 87.69 105.12
N GLY A 450 -116.29 88.76 105.17
CA GLY A 450 -116.67 90.10 104.75
C GLY A 450 -117.70 90.81 105.65
N THR A 451 -118.24 90.13 106.66
CA THR A 451 -119.36 90.60 107.50
C THR A 451 -118.96 90.74 108.96
N THR A 452 -118.36 89.71 109.54
CA THR A 452 -117.76 89.75 110.88
C THR A 452 -116.26 90.02 110.82
N LEU A 453 -115.59 89.58 109.74
CA LEU A 453 -114.14 89.74 109.52
C LEU A 453 -113.85 90.17 108.07
N THR A 454 -113.03 91.20 107.90
CA THR A 454 -112.53 91.68 106.59
C THR A 454 -111.01 91.83 106.62
N VAL A 455 -110.34 91.56 105.50
CA VAL A 455 -108.96 92.04 105.29
C VAL A 455 -109.00 93.50 104.90
N ASN A 456 -108.28 94.36 105.62
CA ASN A 456 -108.16 95.78 105.29
C ASN A 456 -107.16 96.01 104.13
N GLY A 457 -107.04 97.26 103.67
CA GLY A 457 -106.14 97.63 102.57
C GLY A 457 -104.64 97.36 102.82
N ASP A 458 -104.25 97.08 104.08
CA ASP A 458 -102.88 96.74 104.49
C ASP A 458 -102.68 95.23 104.70
N ASN A 459 -103.58 94.39 104.15
CA ASN A 459 -103.54 92.93 104.26
C ASN A 459 -103.70 92.37 105.70
N GLN A 460 -104.35 93.11 106.61
CA GLN A 460 -104.62 92.68 107.99
C GLN A 460 -106.10 92.37 108.26
N LEU A 461 -106.38 91.42 109.14
CA LEU A 461 -107.74 90.94 109.46
C LEU A 461 -108.43 91.79 110.54
N THR A 462 -109.68 92.23 110.34
CA THR A 462 -110.40 93.19 111.23
C THR A 462 -111.91 92.88 111.38
N ALA A 463 -112.56 93.24 112.50
CA ALA A 463 -113.97 92.91 112.79
C ALA A 463 -114.96 94.10 112.98
N LYS A 464 -116.28 93.89 112.84
CA LYS A 464 -117.36 94.94 112.93
C LYS A 464 -118.33 94.79 114.15
N THR A 465 -118.69 95.89 114.86
CA THR A 465 -119.59 95.92 116.07
C THR A 465 -120.56 97.16 116.18
N SER A 466 -121.56 97.20 117.09
CA SER A 466 -122.58 98.31 117.30
C SER A 466 -123.01 98.57 118.78
N GLY A 467 -123.60 99.75 119.15
CA GLY A 467 -124.03 100.16 120.54
C GLY A 467 -125.48 100.74 120.72
N ILE A 468 -125.98 100.99 121.96
CA ILE A 468 -127.44 101.25 122.30
C ILE A 468 -127.68 102.37 123.38
N SER A 469 -128.80 103.14 123.36
CA SER A 469 -129.18 104.17 124.39
C SER A 469 -130.69 104.27 124.77
N ALA A 470 -131.04 104.79 125.96
CA ALA A 470 -132.40 104.81 126.55
C ALA A 470 -133.10 106.20 126.61
N GLY A 471 -134.41 106.27 126.34
CA GLY A 471 -135.25 107.49 126.43
C GLY A 471 -136.10 107.60 127.72
N ASN A 472 -136.62 108.80 128.01
CA ASN A 472 -137.23 109.18 129.31
C ASN A 472 -138.57 108.52 129.68
N ASP A 473 -139.08 107.56 128.89
CA ASP A 473 -140.25 106.71 129.21
C ASP A 473 -139.87 105.23 129.47
N GLY A 474 -138.57 104.92 129.54
CA GLY A 474 -138.07 103.58 129.81
C GLY A 474 -137.98 102.65 128.60
N ARG A 475 -138.11 103.17 127.37
CA ARG A 475 -137.80 102.42 126.14
C ARG A 475 -136.41 102.79 125.55
N VAL A 476 -135.72 101.76 125.06
CA VAL A 476 -134.41 101.81 124.40
C VAL A 476 -134.62 101.52 122.91
N THR A 477 -134.09 102.37 122.04
CA THR A 477 -134.01 102.10 120.60
C THR A 477 -132.57 102.24 120.11
N PRO A 478 -132.09 101.35 119.21
CA PRO A 478 -130.72 101.41 118.71
C PRO A 478 -130.49 102.68 117.87
N THR A 479 -129.38 103.37 118.09
CA THR A 479 -128.83 104.35 117.13
C THR A 479 -127.93 103.64 116.12
N LYS A 480 -127.88 104.20 114.91
CA LYS A 480 -127.21 103.65 113.72
C LYS A 480 -125.74 103.27 114.01
N ALA A 481 -125.36 102.05 113.62
CA ALA A 481 -124.03 101.47 113.83
C ALA A 481 -122.88 102.33 113.27
N THR A 482 -121.78 102.41 114.02
CA THR A 482 -120.52 103.01 113.57
C THR A 482 -119.40 101.97 113.72
N ILE A 483 -118.56 101.85 112.70
CA ILE A 483 -117.39 100.94 112.71
C ILE A 483 -116.40 101.47 113.73
N GLN A 484 -116.03 100.62 114.69
CA GLN A 484 -114.93 100.90 115.62
C GLN A 484 -113.75 100.00 115.25
N THR A 485 -112.74 100.60 114.62
CA THR A 485 -111.47 99.94 114.33
C THR A 485 -110.76 99.70 115.66
N ALA A 486 -110.61 98.44 116.07
CA ALA A 486 -109.60 98.05 117.05
C ALA A 486 -108.32 97.70 116.26
N LEU A 487 -107.18 98.20 116.77
CA LEU A 487 -105.83 98.16 116.16
C LEU A 487 -105.45 96.83 115.54
#